data_AF-A0A967ESB3-F1
#
_entry.id   AF-A0A967ESB3-F1
#
_cell.length_a   1.000
_cell.length_b   1.000
_cell.length_c   1.000
_cell.angle_alpha   90.00
_cell.angle_beta   90.00
_cell.angle_gamma   90.00
#
_symmetry.space_group_name_H-M   'P 1'
#
loop_
_entity.id
_entity.type
_entity.pdbx_description
1 polymer ?
#
loop_
_entity_poly.entity_id
_entity_poly.type
_entity_poly.pdbx_seq_one_letter_code
_entity_poly.pdbx_strand_id
1 'polypeptide(L)' 'MFFPGETEKQFQKTVDVIKKVGFENIYINKYSPRFGTLAFKKYLDDIPWDEKKRRWRIINDLIKKYSSSPI' A
#
# COMPACT_ATOMS: atom_id res chain seq x y z
N MET A 1 1.99 -0.93 2.36
CA MET A 1 2.10 -1.44 0.98
C MET A 1 2.93 -0.46 0.16
N PHE A 2 4.20 -0.38 0.53
CA PHE A 2 5.18 0.57 0.02
C PHE A 2 6.56 -0.05 0.20
N PHE A 3 6.65 -1.35 -0.08
CA PHE A 3 7.92 -2.05 0.04
C PHE A 3 8.87 -1.49 -1.01
N PRO A 4 10.15 -1.25 -0.70
CA PRO A 4 11.06 -0.69 -1.69
C PRO A 4 11.23 -1.65 -2.87
N GLY A 5 11.17 -1.13 -4.09
CA GLY A 5 11.12 -1.92 -5.32
C GLY A 5 9.75 -2.54 -5.67
N GLU A 6 8.65 -2.16 -5.01
CA GLU A 6 7.31 -2.61 -5.39
C GLU A 6 6.87 -2.04 -6.76
N THR A 7 6.81 -2.93 -7.76
CA THR A 7 6.41 -2.61 -9.13
C THR A 7 4.91 -2.30 -9.25
N GLU A 8 4.52 -1.56 -10.29
CA GLU A 8 3.10 -1.26 -10.55
C GLU A 8 2.24 -2.53 -10.73
N LYS A 9 2.80 -3.58 -11.33
CA LYS A 9 2.11 -4.87 -11.47
C LYS A 9 1.80 -5.51 -10.11
N GLN A 10 2.73 -5.40 -9.15
CA GLN A 10 2.52 -5.91 -7.79
C GLN A 10 1.52 -5.05 -7.03
N PHE A 11 1.57 -3.73 -7.20
CA PHE A 11 0.56 -2.81 -6.67
C PHE A 11 -0.84 -3.21 -7.15
N GLN A 12 -1.00 -3.43 -8.46
CA GLN A 12 -2.29 -3.77 -9.05
C GLN A 12 -2.83 -5.12 -8.56
N LYS A 13 -1.96 -6.13 -8.38
CA LYS A 13 -2.36 -7.41 -7.78
C LYS A 13 -2.96 -7.22 -6.39
N THR A 14 -2.38 -6.36 -5.56
CA THR A 14 -2.94 -6.10 -4.23
C THR A 14 -4.27 -5.36 -4.32
N VAL A 15 -4.41 -4.41 -5.24
CA VAL A 15 -5.70 -3.76 -5.54
C VAL A 15 -6.77 -4.79 -5.93
N ASP A 16 -6.41 -5.76 -6.77
CA ASP A 16 -7.33 -6.80 -7.22
C ASP A 16 -7.74 -7.73 -6.07
N VAL A 17 -6.81 -8.07 -5.16
CA VAL A 17 -7.13 -8.81 -3.92
C VAL A 17 -8.11 -8.02 -3.05
N ILE A 18 -7.87 -6.71 -2.88
CA ILE A 18 -8.76 -5.84 -2.10
C ILE A 18 -10.17 -5.83 -2.70
N LYS A 19 -10.28 -5.69 -4.03
CA LYS A 19 -11.57 -5.74 -4.74
C LYS A 19 -12.24 -7.10 -4.63
N LYS A 20 -11.48 -8.19 -4.69
CA LYS A 20 -12.01 -9.55 -4.63
C LYS A 20 -12.57 -9.89 -3.25
N VAL A 21 -11.90 -9.45 -2.19
CA VAL A 21 -12.30 -9.78 -0.81
C VAL A 21 -13.32 -8.78 -0.28
N GLY A 22 -13.26 -7.51 -0.70
CA GLY A 22 -14.18 -6.47 -0.24
C GLY A 22 -13.96 -6.09 1.23
N PHE A 23 -12.70 -5.87 1.63
CA PHE A 23 -12.38 -5.48 3.00
C PHE A 23 -13.06 -4.15 3.38
N GLU A 24 -13.77 -4.14 4.50
CA GLU A 24 -14.38 -2.92 5.06
C GLU A 24 -13.33 -1.99 5.70
N ASN A 25 -12.23 -2.54 6.21
CA ASN A 25 -11.15 -1.82 6.86
C ASN A 25 -9.78 -2.34 6.40
N ILE A 26 -8.92 -1.44 5.91
CA ILE A 26 -7.55 -1.78 5.45
C ILE A 26 -6.57 -0.79 6.07
N TYR A 27 -5.57 -1.31 6.78
CA TYR A 27 -4.50 -0.50 7.36
C TYR A 27 -3.28 -0.48 6.44
N ILE A 28 -2.96 0.68 5.89
CA ILE A 28 -1.82 0.87 4.98
C ILE A 28 -0.71 1.61 5.72
N ASN A 29 0.33 0.89 6.11
CA ASN A 29 1.53 1.49 6.68
C ASN A 29 2.60 1.74 5.62
N LYS A 30 3.31 2.87 5.77
CA LYS A 30 4.51 3.20 5.00
C LYS A 30 5.66 2.30 5.45
N TYR A 31 6.50 1.89 4.51
CA TYR A 31 7.73 1.19 4.88
C TYR A 31 8.57 2.11 5.75
N SER A 32 8.92 1.62 6.94
CA SER A 32 9.78 2.30 7.89
C SER A 32 10.96 1.36 8.12
N PRO A 33 12.13 1.65 7.53
CA PRO A 33 13.28 0.77 7.66
C PRO A 33 13.73 0.74 9.13
N ARG A 34 13.77 -0.45 9.72
CA ARG A 34 14.24 -0.65 11.09
C ARG A 34 15.72 -0.99 11.07
N PHE A 35 16.51 -0.21 11.79
CA PHE A 35 17.96 -0.39 11.90
C PHE A 35 18.29 -1.83 12.33
N GLY A 36 19.24 -2.45 11.64
CA GLY A 36 19.68 -3.83 11.92
C GLY A 36 18.90 -4.94 11.19
N THR A 37 17.79 -4.65 10.50
CA THR A 37 17.08 -5.67 9.72
C THR A 37 17.74 -5.95 8.37
N LEU A 38 17.55 -7.17 7.82
CA LEU A 38 17.98 -7.50 6.45
C LEU A 38 17.38 -6.52 5.42
N ALA A 39 16.18 -6.00 5.73
CA ALA A 39 15.51 -5.07 4.85
C ALA A 39 16.20 -3.69 4.80
N PHE A 40 16.71 -3.19 5.93
CA PHE A 40 17.51 -1.97 6.01
C PHE A 40 18.79 -2.05 5.17
N LYS A 41 19.42 -3.23 5.11
CA LYS A 41 20.67 -3.43 4.35
C LYS A 41 20.49 -3.63 2.85
N LYS A 42 19.33 -4.14 2.41
CA LYS A 42 19.11 -4.57 1.02
C LYS A 42 18.17 -3.69 0.22
N TYR A 43 17.33 -2.88 0.86
CA TYR A 43 16.27 -2.16 0.16
C TYR A 43 16.40 -0.65 0.44
N LEU A 44 16.88 0.08 -0.56
CA LEU A 44 16.80 1.54 -0.62
C LEU A 44 15.35 1.93 -0.89
N ASP A 45 14.76 2.77 -0.04
CA ASP A 45 13.41 3.32 -0.26
C ASP A 45 13.40 4.22 -1.50
N ASP A 46 13.04 3.64 -2.64
CA ASP A 46 13.14 4.20 -3.97
C ASP A 46 11.81 4.73 -4.53
N ILE A 47 10.70 4.52 -3.79
CA ILE A 47 9.38 4.96 -4.25
C ILE A 47 9.20 6.46 -3.94
N PRO A 48 9.00 7.31 -4.98
CA PRO A 48 8.75 8.74 -4.80
C PRO A 48 7.54 9.00 -3.92
N TRP A 49 7.57 10.11 -3.20
CA TRP A 49 6.49 10.45 -2.29
C TRP A 49 5.14 10.70 -2.99
N ASP A 50 5.16 11.22 -4.22
CA ASP A 50 3.95 11.39 -5.03
C ASP A 50 3.32 10.06 -5.43
N GLU A 51 4.13 9.05 -5.73
CA GLU A 51 3.65 7.69 -6.01
C GLU A 51 3.05 7.05 -4.75
N LYS A 52 3.68 7.28 -3.58
CA LYS A 52 3.11 6.86 -2.29
C LYS A 52 1.74 7.47 -2.04
N LYS A 53 1.57 8.76 -2.34
CA LYS A 53 0.28 9.46 -2.27
C LYS A 53 -0.75 8.91 -3.25
N ARG A 54 -0.37 8.67 -4.50
CA ARG A 54 -1.26 8.14 -5.55
C ARG A 54 -1.84 6.79 -5.14
N ARG A 55 -0.96 5.87 -4.73
CA ARG A 55 -1.33 4.53 -4.25
C ARG A 55 -2.25 4.58 -3.02
N TRP A 56 -1.95 5.46 -2.07
CA TRP A 56 -2.79 5.65 -0.89
C TRP A 56 -4.20 6.12 -1.25
N ARG A 57 -4.34 7.09 -2.17
CA ARG A 57 -5.66 7.56 -2.64
C ARG A 57 -6.48 6.43 -3.27
N ILE A 58 -5.87 5.66 -4.18
CA ILE A 58 -6.54 4.53 -4.85
C ILE A 58 -7.11 3.53 -3.84
N ILE A 59 -6.30 3.14 -2.85
CA ILE A 59 -6.76 2.17 -1.85
C ILE A 59 -7.83 2.80 -0.94
N ASN A 60 -7.67 4.06 -0.52
CA ASN A 60 -8.66 4.73 0.31
C ASN A 60 -10.02 4.87 -0.38
N ASP A 61 -10.03 5.16 -1.69
CA ASP A 61 -11.25 5.23 -2.48
C ASP A 61 -11.91 3.84 -2.62
N LEU A 62 -11.11 2.77 -2.71
CA LEU A 62 -11.63 1.41 -2.68
C LEU A 62 -12.24 1.05 -1.32
N ILE A 63 -11.58 1.41 -0.21
CA ILE A 63 -12.14 1.20 1.14
C ILE A 63 -13.45 1.94 1.28
N LYS A 64 -13.53 3.23 0.90
CA LYS A 64 -14.77 4.01 0.92
C LYS A 64 -15.89 3.36 0.11
N LYS A 65 -15.56 2.71 -1.00
CA LYS A 65 -16.54 2.01 -1.82
C LYS A 65 -17.12 0.77 -1.12
N TYR A 66 -16.32 0.04 -0.35
CA TYR A 66 -16.74 -1.18 0.35
C TYR A 66 -17.19 -0.94 1.79
N SER A 67 -16.82 0.19 2.38
CA SER A 67 -17.23 0.59 3.72
C SER A 67 -18.67 1.09 3.68
N SER A 68 -19.58 0.27 4.19
CA SER A 68 -21.02 0.54 4.29
C SER A 68 -21.38 1.59 5.34
N SER A 69 -20.40 2.09 6.10
CA SER A 69 -20.61 3.02 7.21
C SER A 69 -20.05 4.41 6.86
N PRO A 70 -20.88 5.46 6.83
CA PRO A 70 -20.36 6.82 6.78
C PRO A 70 -19.59 7.08 8.07
N ILE A 71 -18.31 7.42 7.94
CA ILE A 71 -17.51 7.99 9.03
C ILE A 71 -17.93 9.44 9.20
#